data_AF-A0A1M3PP89-F1
#
_entry.id   AF-A0A1M3PP89-F1
#
_cell.length_a   1.000
_cell.length_b   1.000
_cell.length_c   1.000
_cell.angle_alpha   90.00
_cell.angle_beta   90.00
_cell.angle_gamma   90.00
#
_symmetry.space_group_name_H-M   'P 1'
#
loop_
_entity.id
_entity.type
_entity.pdbx_description
1 polymer ?
#
loop_
_entity_poly.entity_id
_entity_poly.type
_entity_poly.pdbx_seq_one_letter_code
_entity_poly.pdbx_strand_id
1 'polypeptide(L)'
;MLILTAWISSGFSDPDMLVHKAAGYGILVLLVYRGLWGVVGGSTARFSNFVRSPAAAWHYLKSLRGKRTMHYLGHNPAGGLMVIGLLIVCAVQVLLGLFSSDGVTASGPFADMVGDTISGWAASIHATWFYVAILGLAFLHIAANLYYQFVKRENLIGAMVTGRKRRADYVDRNEATGGSLPLAAICLLVSAALVYGSITLLGGAFFNPA
;
A
#
# COMPACT_ATOMS: atom_id res chain seq x y z
N MET A 1 2.83 7.58 -6.25
CA MET A 1 2.85 9.05 -6.33
C MET A 1 2.55 9.68 -4.98
N LEU A 2 1.43 9.38 -4.32
CA LEU A 2 1.12 9.97 -2.99
C LEU A 2 2.21 9.80 -1.93
N ILE A 3 2.87 8.63 -1.85
CA ILE A 3 3.97 8.41 -0.90
C ILE A 3 5.13 9.38 -1.16
N LEU A 4 5.47 9.62 -2.43
CA LEU A 4 6.50 10.59 -2.80
C LEU A 4 6.03 12.01 -2.49
N THR A 5 4.77 12.35 -2.79
CA THR A 5 4.19 13.65 -2.45
C THR A 5 4.31 13.92 -0.95
N ALA A 6 3.91 12.97 -0.10
CA ALA A 6 3.98 13.08 1.35
C ALA A 6 5.42 13.28 1.86
N TRP A 7 6.38 12.49 1.33
CA TRP A 7 7.78 12.57 1.73
C TRP A 7 8.46 13.87 1.29
N ILE A 8 8.19 14.28 0.05
CA ILE A 8 8.70 15.55 -0.50
C ILE A 8 8.13 16.69 0.35
N SER A 9 6.81 16.75 0.55
CA SER A 9 6.17 17.84 1.29
C SER A 9 6.61 17.94 2.75
N SER A 10 7.02 16.84 3.40
CA SER A 10 7.56 16.91 4.77
C SER A 10 8.91 17.59 4.88
N GLY A 11 9.65 17.75 3.78
CA GLY A 11 10.97 18.39 3.76
C GLY A 11 10.95 19.87 3.35
N PHE A 12 9.83 20.40 2.85
CA PHE A 12 9.68 21.81 2.52
C PHE A 12 9.19 22.61 3.73
N SER A 13 9.38 23.94 3.71
CA SER A 13 8.86 24.87 4.72
C SER A 13 7.34 25.02 4.68
N ASP A 14 6.60 23.92 4.87
CA ASP A 14 5.16 23.84 5.08
C ASP A 14 4.90 23.64 6.59
N PRO A 15 4.81 24.72 7.38
CA PRO A 15 4.74 24.64 8.85
C PRO A 15 3.50 23.87 9.34
N ASP A 16 2.42 23.85 8.56
CA ASP A 16 1.16 23.18 8.92
C ASP A 16 1.09 21.73 8.38
N MET A 17 2.09 21.34 7.58
CA MET A 17 2.19 20.04 6.91
C MET A 17 0.93 19.65 6.12
N LEU A 18 0.21 20.63 5.55
CA LEU A 18 -1.09 20.41 4.92
C LEU A 18 -1.02 19.40 3.77
N VAL A 19 0.00 19.54 2.91
CA VAL A 19 0.16 18.63 1.76
C VAL A 19 0.53 17.22 2.22
N HIS A 20 1.36 17.12 3.25
CA HIS A 20 1.73 15.83 3.84
C HIS A 20 0.51 15.12 4.44
N LYS A 21 -0.28 15.84 5.26
CA LYS A 21 -1.52 15.32 5.87
C LYS A 21 -2.53 14.89 4.80
N ALA A 22 -2.77 15.73 3.79
CA ALA A 22 -3.68 15.41 2.68
C ALA A 22 -3.24 14.15 1.90
N ALA A 23 -1.94 14.04 1.60
CA ALA A 23 -1.40 12.84 0.96
C ALA A 23 -1.53 11.60 1.86
N GLY A 24 -1.29 11.74 3.17
CA GLY A 24 -1.50 10.71 4.19
C GLY A 24 -2.94 10.19 4.24
N TYR A 25 -3.93 11.09 4.27
CA TYR A 25 -5.35 10.71 4.22
C TYR A 25 -5.71 10.04 2.89
N GLY A 26 -5.17 10.52 1.77
CA GLY A 26 -5.33 9.86 0.47
C GLY A 26 -4.79 8.43 0.47
N ILE A 27 -3.62 8.20 1.07
CA ILE A 27 -3.05 6.85 1.23
C ILE A 27 -3.94 5.99 2.12
N LEU A 28 -4.44 6.54 3.24
CA LEU A 28 -5.35 5.83 4.15
C LEU A 28 -6.61 5.34 3.43
N VAL A 29 -7.27 6.22 2.67
CA VAL A 29 -8.45 5.87 1.86
C VAL A 29 -8.11 4.76 0.86
N LEU A 30 -6.98 4.85 0.17
CA LEU A 30 -6.56 3.83 -0.80
C LEU A 30 -6.21 2.49 -0.14
N LEU A 31 -5.67 2.50 1.08
CA LEU A 31 -5.41 1.27 1.86
C LEU A 31 -6.72 0.57 2.23
N VAL A 32 -7.69 1.31 2.77
CA VAL A 32 -9.03 0.77 3.09
C VAL A 32 -9.70 0.26 1.82
N TYR A 33 -9.67 1.04 0.74
CA TYR A 33 -10.18 0.64 -0.57
C TYR A 33 -9.54 -0.66 -1.05
N ARG A 34 -8.21 -0.75 -0.98
CA ARG A 34 -7.49 -1.94 -1.42
C ARG A 34 -7.81 -3.17 -0.57
N GLY A 35 -8.06 -2.97 0.73
CA GLY A 35 -8.57 -3.99 1.65
C GLY A 35 -9.93 -4.51 1.21
N LEU A 36 -10.92 -3.63 1.06
CA LEU A 36 -12.28 -3.99 0.60
C LEU A 36 -12.25 -4.66 -0.78
N TRP A 37 -11.54 -4.04 -1.75
CA TRP A 37 -11.40 -4.57 -3.11
C TRP A 37 -10.68 -5.91 -3.15
N GLY A 38 -9.78 -6.16 -2.18
CA GLY A 38 -9.12 -7.46 -2.01
C GLY A 38 -10.02 -8.57 -1.46
N VAL A 39 -11.25 -8.25 -1.04
CA VAL A 39 -12.26 -9.24 -0.64
C VAL A 39 -13.30 -9.40 -1.74
N VAL A 40 -13.88 -8.30 -2.23
CA VAL A 40 -15.04 -8.35 -3.13
C VAL A 40 -14.71 -8.18 -4.62
N GLY A 41 -13.50 -7.73 -4.96
CA GLY A 41 -13.12 -7.34 -6.31
C GLY A 41 -12.96 -8.51 -7.30
N GLY A 42 -12.37 -8.22 -8.47
CA GLY A 42 -12.13 -9.22 -9.52
C GLY A 42 -11.16 -10.34 -9.11
N SER A 43 -11.03 -11.37 -9.95
CA SER A 43 -10.27 -12.57 -9.57
C SER A 43 -8.79 -12.29 -9.28
N THR A 44 -8.17 -11.35 -10.00
CA THR A 44 -6.76 -10.96 -9.79
C THR A 44 -6.55 -10.04 -8.58
N ALA A 45 -7.62 -9.44 -8.05
CA ALA A 45 -7.56 -8.51 -6.92
C ALA A 45 -7.75 -9.21 -5.56
N ARG A 46 -8.49 -10.33 -5.51
CA ARG A 46 -8.87 -11.01 -4.27
C ARG A 46 -7.68 -11.68 -3.56
N PHE A 47 -7.51 -11.43 -2.27
CA PHE A 47 -6.41 -11.98 -1.47
C PHE A 47 -6.40 -13.51 -1.46
N SER A 48 -7.56 -14.15 -1.33
CA SER A 48 -7.70 -15.61 -1.33
C SER A 48 -7.15 -16.29 -2.58
N ASN A 49 -7.02 -15.56 -3.68
CA ASN A 49 -6.56 -16.10 -4.95
C ASN A 49 -5.04 -16.13 -5.09
N PHE A 50 -4.34 -15.20 -4.45
CA PHE A 50 -2.92 -14.99 -4.70
C PHE A 50 -2.04 -15.04 -3.45
N VAL A 51 -2.62 -14.87 -2.25
CA VAL A 51 -1.87 -14.99 -1.00
C VAL A 51 -1.60 -16.46 -0.75
N ARG A 52 -0.32 -16.82 -0.72
CA ARG A 52 0.17 -18.19 -0.45
C ARG A 52 1.09 -18.18 0.76
N SER A 53 1.39 -19.35 1.30
CA SER A 53 2.25 -19.47 2.47
C SER A 53 3.69 -18.98 2.20
N PRO A 54 4.41 -18.52 3.24
CA PRO A 54 5.84 -18.19 3.14
C PRO A 54 6.68 -19.33 2.54
N ALA A 55 6.36 -20.58 2.90
CA ALA A 55 7.01 -21.74 2.33
C ALA A 55 6.82 -21.82 0.80
N ALA A 56 5.60 -21.60 0.30
CA ALA A 56 5.33 -21.60 -1.14
C ALA A 56 6.09 -20.48 -1.88
N ALA A 57 6.20 -19.29 -1.28
CA ALA A 57 7.03 -18.22 -1.82
C ALA A 57 8.52 -18.59 -1.87
N TRP A 58 9.04 -19.23 -0.82
CA TRP A 58 10.42 -19.70 -0.80
C TRP A 58 10.70 -20.77 -1.85
N HIS A 59 9.79 -21.74 -2.01
CA HIS A 59 9.88 -22.75 -3.07
C HIS A 59 9.82 -22.11 -4.46
N TYR A 60 8.96 -21.11 -4.66
CA TYR A 60 8.89 -20.35 -5.90
C TYR A 60 10.21 -19.62 -6.18
N LEU A 61 10.78 -18.92 -5.19
CA LEU A 61 12.07 -18.24 -5.34
C LEU A 61 13.21 -19.20 -5.69
N LYS A 62 13.24 -20.39 -5.11
CA LYS A 62 14.19 -21.45 -5.48
C LYS A 62 13.99 -21.91 -6.93
N SER A 63 12.73 -22.07 -7.36
CA SER A 63 12.40 -22.49 -8.73
C SER A 63 12.80 -21.45 -9.79
N LEU A 64 12.91 -20.16 -9.44
CA LEU A 64 13.35 -19.11 -10.38
C LEU A 64 14.77 -19.31 -10.93
N ARG A 65 15.61 -20.08 -10.22
CA ARG A 65 16.97 -20.46 -10.65
C ARG A 65 16.96 -21.57 -11.71
N GLY A 66 15.84 -22.28 -11.88
CA GLY A 66 15.68 -23.34 -12.87
C GLY A 66 15.33 -22.80 -14.26
N LYS A 67 15.42 -23.69 -15.28
CA LYS A 67 15.13 -23.36 -16.69
C LYS A 67 13.62 -23.20 -17.01
N ARG A 68 12.72 -23.74 -16.17
CA ARG A 68 11.26 -23.62 -16.36
C ARG A 68 10.69 -22.54 -15.45
N THR A 69 10.32 -21.40 -16.04
CA THR A 69 9.62 -20.34 -15.33
C THR A 69 8.13 -20.60 -15.36
N MET A 70 7.54 -20.76 -14.17
CA MET A 70 6.09 -20.82 -14.02
C MET A 70 5.51 -19.42 -14.20
N HIS A 71 4.59 -19.27 -15.16
CA HIS A 71 3.88 -18.02 -15.40
C HIS A 71 2.62 -17.98 -14.55
N TYR A 72 2.34 -16.81 -13.97
CA TYR A 72 1.13 -16.55 -13.20
C TYR A 72 0.34 -15.41 -13.85
N LEU A 73 -0.99 -15.56 -13.96
CA LEU A 73 -1.87 -14.53 -14.49
C LEU A 73 -2.08 -13.42 -13.46
N GLY A 74 -2.28 -13.81 -12.19
CA GLY A 74 -2.36 -12.90 -11.05
C GLY A 74 -0.97 -12.59 -10.48
N HIS A 75 -0.78 -12.91 -9.20
CA HIS A 75 0.53 -12.79 -8.55
C HIS A 75 1.13 -14.17 -8.34
N ASN A 76 2.43 -14.29 -8.59
CA ASN A 76 3.19 -15.44 -8.13
C ASN A 76 3.27 -15.43 -6.58
N PRO A 77 3.60 -16.57 -5.93
CA PRO A 77 3.61 -16.67 -4.48
C PRO A 77 4.48 -15.61 -3.77
N ALA A 78 5.65 -15.26 -4.32
CA ALA A 78 6.50 -14.22 -3.75
C ALA A 78 5.92 -12.81 -3.93
N GLY A 79 5.35 -12.51 -5.09
CA GLY A 79 4.67 -11.26 -5.38
C GLY A 79 3.42 -11.08 -4.51
N GLY A 80 2.70 -12.15 -4.21
CA GLY A 80 1.56 -12.13 -3.31
C GLY A 80 1.94 -11.71 -1.89
N LEU A 81 3.02 -12.26 -1.35
CA LEU A 81 3.56 -11.81 -0.05
C LEU A 81 4.06 -10.38 -0.09
N MET A 82 4.65 -9.95 -1.22
CA MET A 82 5.11 -8.58 -1.37
C MET A 82 3.95 -7.57 -1.29
N VAL A 83 2.80 -7.89 -1.91
CA VAL A 83 1.60 -7.06 -1.79
C VAL A 83 1.16 -6.94 -0.33
N ILE A 84 1.11 -8.04 0.41
CA ILE A 84 0.73 -8.03 1.82
C ILE A 84 1.74 -7.23 2.67
N GLY A 85 3.03 -7.43 2.44
CA GLY A 85 4.10 -6.68 3.12
C GLY A 85 3.97 -5.18 2.90
N LEU A 86 3.81 -4.73 1.65
CA LEU A 86 3.62 -3.32 1.33
C LEU A 86 2.34 -2.75 1.96
N LEU A 87 1.24 -3.50 1.98
CA LEU A 87 0.00 -3.05 2.63
C LEU A 87 0.18 -2.85 4.14
N ILE A 88 0.83 -3.81 4.82
CA ILE A 88 1.09 -3.74 6.26
C ILE A 88 2.00 -2.56 6.57
N VAL A 89 3.13 -2.43 5.86
CA VAL A 89 4.10 -1.37 6.13
C VAL A 89 3.50 0.01 5.90
N CYS A 90 2.71 0.18 4.83
CA CYS A 90 1.97 1.42 4.58
C CYS A 90 0.89 1.68 5.64
N ALA A 91 0.17 0.64 6.10
CA ALA A 91 -0.81 0.80 7.16
C ALA A 91 -0.17 1.27 8.46
N VAL A 92 0.95 0.67 8.87
CA VAL A 92 1.72 1.11 10.04
C VAL A 92 2.20 2.55 9.87
N GLN A 93 2.74 2.93 8.71
CA GLN A 93 3.18 4.31 8.45
C GLN A 93 2.06 5.33 8.67
N VAL A 94 0.87 5.07 8.10
CA VAL A 94 -0.27 5.97 8.20
C VAL A 94 -0.82 5.99 9.63
N LEU A 95 -0.94 4.83 10.29
CA LEU A 95 -1.38 4.77 11.68
C LEU A 95 -0.46 5.60 12.58
N LEU A 96 0.85 5.45 12.47
CA LEU A 96 1.81 6.27 13.22
C LEU A 96 1.62 7.77 12.94
N GLY A 97 1.32 8.14 11.68
CA GLY A 97 1.04 9.54 11.31
C GLY A 97 -0.26 10.09 11.90
N LEU A 98 -1.27 9.25 12.16
CA LEU A 98 -2.52 9.70 12.77
C LEU A 98 -2.34 10.10 14.24
N PHE A 99 -1.37 9.50 14.92
CA PHE A 99 -1.08 9.73 16.34
C PHE A 99 0.17 10.59 16.58
N SER A 100 0.91 10.97 15.54
CA SER A 100 2.14 11.75 15.68
C SER A 100 1.86 13.23 15.94
N SER A 101 2.72 13.88 16.74
CA SER A 101 2.75 15.34 16.89
C SER A 101 4.20 15.82 16.91
N ASP A 102 4.44 16.99 16.31
CA ASP A 102 5.72 17.70 16.42
C ASP A 102 5.80 18.59 17.67
N GLY A 103 4.68 18.74 18.41
CA GLY A 103 4.57 19.56 19.61
C GLY A 103 4.57 21.07 19.37
N VAL A 104 4.47 21.53 18.12
CA VAL A 104 4.56 22.95 17.77
C VAL A 104 3.44 23.42 16.84
N THR A 105 3.30 22.84 15.64
CA THR A 105 2.34 23.31 14.61
C THR A 105 1.62 22.17 13.89
N ALA A 106 2.23 20.97 13.81
CA ALA A 106 1.67 19.86 13.09
C ALA A 106 1.44 18.63 13.98
N SER A 107 0.16 18.37 14.22
CA SER A 107 -0.32 17.14 14.86
C SER A 107 -1.23 16.32 13.94
N GLY A 108 -1.23 15.01 14.17
CA GLY A 108 -2.21 14.08 13.63
C GLY A 108 -3.53 14.17 14.40
N PRO A 109 -4.66 13.76 13.79
CA PRO A 109 -6.00 13.95 14.34
C PRO A 109 -6.25 13.25 15.67
N PHE A 110 -5.42 12.27 16.04
CA PHE A 110 -5.56 11.50 17.29
C PHE A 110 -4.37 11.68 18.24
N ALA A 111 -3.47 12.64 17.98
CA ALA A 111 -2.30 12.87 18.83
C ALA A 111 -2.69 13.21 20.28
N ASP A 112 -3.72 14.05 20.47
CA ASP A 112 -4.17 14.49 21.79
C ASP A 112 -4.78 13.34 22.62
N MET A 113 -5.27 12.29 21.96
CA MET A 113 -5.87 11.13 22.64
C MET A 113 -4.84 10.26 23.36
N VAL A 114 -3.57 10.33 22.96
CA VAL A 114 -2.50 9.46 23.47
C VAL A 114 -1.46 10.22 24.32
N GLY A 115 -1.51 11.55 24.31
CA GLY A 115 -0.60 12.44 25.05
C GLY A 115 0.78 12.59 24.42
N ASP A 116 1.48 13.66 24.82
CA ASP A 116 2.72 14.16 24.19
C ASP A 116 3.85 13.13 24.09
N THR A 117 3.98 12.28 25.11
CA THR A 117 5.03 11.25 25.11
C THR A 117 4.78 10.24 24.00
N ILE A 118 3.57 9.68 23.90
CA ILE A 118 3.24 8.66 22.91
C ILE A 118 3.22 9.27 21.51
N SER A 119 2.69 10.49 21.35
CA SER A 119 2.67 11.19 20.07
C SER A 119 4.07 11.53 19.55
N GLY A 120 5.00 11.91 20.43
CA GLY A 120 6.42 12.12 20.09
C GLY A 120 7.14 10.82 19.68
N TRP A 121 6.86 9.70 20.37
CA TRP A 121 7.35 8.39 19.94
C TRP A 121 6.75 7.99 18.58
N ALA A 122 5.46 8.20 18.38
CA ALA A 122 4.79 7.92 17.10
C ALA A 122 5.43 8.73 15.96
N ALA A 123 5.75 10.01 16.17
CA ALA A 123 6.46 10.85 15.20
C ALA A 123 7.87 10.30 14.87
N SER A 124 8.64 9.93 15.90
CA SER A 124 10.00 9.40 15.73
C SER A 124 10.00 8.05 14.98
N ILE A 125 9.06 7.16 15.32
CA ILE A 125 8.89 5.89 14.63
C ILE A 125 8.36 6.12 13.22
N HIS A 126 7.41 7.03 13.01
CA HIS A 126 6.90 7.38 11.67
C HIS A 126 8.04 7.79 10.72
N ALA A 127 8.95 8.65 11.18
CA ALA A 127 10.11 9.07 10.40
C ALA A 127 11.05 7.89 10.09
N THR A 128 11.41 7.10 11.11
CA THR A 128 12.35 5.98 10.94
C THR A 128 11.77 4.84 10.11
N TRP A 129 10.50 4.52 10.29
CA TRP A 129 9.78 3.45 9.60
C TRP A 129 9.71 3.69 8.09
N PHE A 130 9.60 4.95 7.67
CA PHE A 130 9.65 5.32 6.27
C PHE A 130 10.97 4.88 5.62
N TYR A 131 12.11 5.24 6.23
CA TYR A 131 13.43 4.94 5.65
C TYR A 131 13.78 3.45 5.71
N VAL A 132 13.41 2.75 6.78
CA VAL A 132 13.78 1.35 6.96
C VAL A 132 12.81 0.42 6.22
N ALA A 133 11.51 0.58 6.44
CA ALA A 133 10.52 -0.39 5.98
C ALA A 133 9.91 0.00 4.63
N ILE A 134 9.38 1.22 4.48
CA ILE A 134 8.74 1.66 3.23
C ILE A 134 9.77 1.68 2.10
N LEU A 135 10.88 2.38 2.28
CA LEU A 135 11.89 2.52 1.23
C LEU A 135 12.58 1.18 0.91
N GLY A 136 12.87 0.38 1.93
CA GLY A 136 13.45 -0.96 1.76
C GLY A 136 12.56 -1.90 0.93
N LEU A 137 11.28 -2.00 1.28
CA LEU A 137 10.34 -2.81 0.49
C LEU A 137 10.05 -2.20 -0.88
N ALA A 138 9.93 -0.87 -1.01
CA ALA A 138 9.73 -0.23 -2.31
C ALA A 138 10.90 -0.53 -3.26
N PHE A 139 12.13 -0.43 -2.77
CA PHE A 139 13.32 -0.79 -3.55
C PHE A 139 13.30 -2.26 -3.97
N LEU A 140 13.03 -3.18 -3.03
CA LEU A 140 12.91 -4.61 -3.33
C LEU A 140 11.83 -4.88 -4.38
N HIS A 141 10.68 -4.20 -4.29
CA HIS A 141 9.58 -4.34 -5.25
C HIS A 141 10.00 -3.89 -6.65
N ILE A 142 10.64 -2.73 -6.75
CA ILE A 142 11.13 -2.18 -8.01
C ILE A 142 12.18 -3.12 -8.61
N ALA A 143 13.17 -3.54 -7.81
CA ALA A 143 14.22 -4.47 -8.24
C ALA A 143 13.63 -5.80 -8.76
N ALA A 144 12.63 -6.35 -8.07
CA ALA A 144 11.94 -7.55 -8.52
C ALA A 144 11.24 -7.32 -9.87
N ASN A 145 10.49 -6.24 -10.05
CA ASN A 145 9.84 -5.93 -11.33
C ASN A 145 10.83 -5.75 -12.47
N LEU A 146 11.95 -5.06 -12.24
CA LEU A 146 13.02 -4.90 -13.23
C LEU A 146 13.67 -6.25 -13.58
N TYR A 147 13.87 -7.12 -12.59
CA TYR A 147 14.33 -8.49 -12.83
C TYR A 147 13.37 -9.27 -13.74
N TYR A 148 12.06 -9.21 -13.51
CA TYR A 148 11.09 -9.85 -14.40
C TYR A 148 11.08 -9.22 -15.80
N GLN A 149 11.18 -7.90 -15.89
CA GLN A 149 11.20 -7.18 -17.15
C GLN A 149 12.41 -7.56 -18.02
N PHE A 150 13.61 -7.54 -17.44
CA PHE A 150 14.86 -7.68 -18.21
C PHE A 150 15.39 -9.11 -18.26
N VAL A 151 15.31 -9.86 -17.16
CA VAL A 151 15.85 -11.22 -17.07
C VAL A 151 14.82 -12.25 -17.50
N LYS A 152 13.58 -12.15 -16.98
CA LYS A 152 12.50 -13.08 -17.36
C LYS A 152 11.75 -12.66 -18.62
N ARG A 153 12.02 -11.46 -19.15
CA ARG A 153 11.35 -10.90 -20.34
C ARG A 153 9.82 -10.92 -20.21
N GLU A 154 9.32 -10.78 -18.99
CA GLU A 154 7.90 -10.65 -18.69
C GLU A 154 7.57 -9.18 -18.45
N ASN A 155 6.71 -8.61 -19.29
CA ASN A 155 6.31 -7.21 -19.17
C ASN A 155 5.27 -7.00 -18.05
N LEU A 156 5.74 -7.01 -16.79
CA LEU A 156 4.89 -6.77 -15.62
C LEU A 156 4.51 -5.29 -15.49
N ILE A 157 5.42 -4.38 -15.81
CA ILE A 157 5.19 -2.93 -15.68
C ILE A 157 4.04 -2.50 -16.59
N GLY A 158 4.03 -2.97 -17.84
CA GLY A 158 2.94 -2.71 -18.78
C GLY A 158 1.60 -3.30 -18.30
N ALA A 159 1.62 -4.47 -17.66
CA ALA A 159 0.42 -5.08 -17.09
C ALA A 159 -0.13 -4.28 -15.89
N MET A 160 0.73 -3.62 -15.10
CA MET A 160 0.29 -2.76 -14.00
C MET A 160 -0.41 -1.49 -14.49
N VAL A 161 0.02 -0.92 -15.62
CA VAL A 161 -0.58 0.30 -16.18
C VAL A 161 -1.85 0.00 -16.97
N THR A 162 -1.81 -1.04 -17.81
CA THR A 162 -2.92 -1.36 -18.72
C THR A 162 -3.97 -2.29 -18.10
N GLY A 163 -3.62 -2.96 -17.00
CA GLY A 163 -4.42 -4.04 -16.42
C GLY A 163 -4.50 -5.30 -17.29
N ARG A 164 -3.69 -5.41 -18.35
CA ARG A 164 -3.75 -6.50 -19.33
C ARG A 164 -2.42 -7.24 -19.40
N LYS A 165 -2.48 -8.58 -19.36
CA LYS A 165 -1.32 -9.46 -19.56
C LYS A 165 -1.53 -10.26 -20.85
N ARG A 166 -0.43 -10.59 -21.57
CA ARG A 166 -0.49 -11.40 -22.80
C ARG A 166 -1.06 -12.78 -22.49
N ARG A 167 -1.83 -13.39 -23.39
CA ARG A 167 -2.30 -14.77 -23.20
C ARG A 167 -1.12 -15.74 -23.20
N ALA A 168 -1.04 -16.61 -22.19
CA ALA A 168 -0.01 -17.63 -22.00
C ALA A 168 -0.57 -18.77 -21.14
N ASP A 169 0.17 -19.88 -21.02
CA ASP A 169 -0.18 -20.97 -20.10
C ASP A 169 0.18 -20.57 -18.67
N TYR A 170 -0.84 -20.16 -17.92
CA TYR A 170 -0.74 -19.70 -16.54
C TYR A 170 -1.07 -20.82 -15.56
N VAL A 171 -0.24 -20.96 -14.53
CA VAL A 171 -0.38 -22.06 -13.55
C VAL A 171 -1.56 -21.83 -12.59
N ASP A 172 -1.94 -20.58 -12.36
CA ASP A 172 -2.97 -20.21 -11.39
C ASP A 172 -4.38 -20.13 -12.00
N ARG A 173 -4.51 -19.73 -13.27
CA ARG A 173 -5.80 -19.54 -13.96
C ARG A 173 -5.62 -19.10 -15.41
N ASN A 174 -6.52 -19.56 -16.28
CA ASN A 174 -6.46 -19.27 -17.72
C ASN A 174 -7.03 -17.89 -18.09
N GLU A 175 -8.00 -17.37 -17.33
CA GLU A 175 -8.67 -16.10 -17.61
C GLU A 175 -8.95 -15.30 -16.34
N ALA A 176 -8.95 -13.96 -16.47
CA ALA A 176 -9.23 -13.04 -15.38
C ALA A 176 -10.69 -12.57 -15.47
N THR A 177 -11.45 -12.71 -14.39
CA THR A 177 -12.79 -12.13 -14.28
C THR A 177 -12.65 -10.73 -13.70
N GLY A 178 -12.95 -9.71 -14.53
CA GLY A 178 -12.93 -8.32 -14.11
C GLY A 178 -13.87 -8.05 -12.92
N GLY A 179 -13.50 -7.10 -12.06
CA GLY A 179 -14.43 -6.58 -11.06
C GLY A 179 -15.43 -5.61 -11.69
N SER A 180 -16.58 -5.41 -11.06
CA SER A 180 -17.58 -4.47 -11.55
C SER A 180 -17.21 -3.02 -11.19
N LEU A 181 -17.31 -2.10 -12.16
CA LEU A 181 -17.04 -0.67 -11.96
C LEU A 181 -17.94 -0.03 -10.89
N PRO A 182 -19.26 -0.31 -10.83
CA PRO A 182 -20.11 0.21 -9.76
C PRO A 182 -19.65 -0.25 -8.37
N LEU A 183 -19.22 -1.50 -8.24
CA LEU A 183 -18.72 -2.02 -6.96
C LEU A 183 -17.40 -1.35 -6.57
N ALA A 184 -16.51 -1.10 -7.53
CA ALA A 184 -15.28 -0.35 -7.28
C ALA A 184 -15.59 1.08 -6.77
N ALA A 185 -16.54 1.77 -7.41
CA ALA A 185 -16.98 3.09 -6.97
C ALA A 185 -17.60 3.06 -5.56
N ILE A 186 -18.46 2.08 -5.27
CA ILE A 186 -19.03 1.88 -3.94
C ILE A 186 -17.94 1.62 -2.90
N CYS A 187 -16.98 0.72 -3.19
CA CYS A 187 -15.86 0.47 -2.28
C CYS A 187 -15.05 1.74 -2.00
N LEU A 188 -14.82 2.57 -3.03
CA LEU A 188 -14.09 3.83 -2.85
C LEU A 188 -14.86 4.82 -1.99
N LEU A 189 -16.16 5.00 -2.24
CA LEU A 189 -17.04 5.86 -1.44
C LEU A 189 -17.12 5.39 0.00
N VAL A 190 -17.30 4.08 0.23
CA VAL A 190 -17.30 3.49 1.57
C VAL A 190 -15.95 3.69 2.25
N SER A 191 -14.84 3.55 1.53
CA SER A 191 -13.50 3.78 2.10
C SER A 191 -13.30 5.23 2.53
N ALA A 192 -13.70 6.18 1.67
CA ALA A 192 -13.65 7.59 2.02
C ALA A 192 -14.56 7.89 3.22
N ALA A 193 -15.80 7.39 3.22
CA ALA A 193 -16.74 7.57 4.31
C ALA A 193 -16.23 6.98 5.64
N LEU A 194 -15.60 5.81 5.61
CA LEU A 194 -15.00 5.20 6.81
C LEU A 194 -13.85 6.05 7.35
N VAL A 195 -12.96 6.53 6.48
CA VAL A 195 -11.80 7.33 6.91
C VAL A 195 -12.22 8.70 7.44
N TYR A 196 -12.93 9.49 6.64
CA TYR A 196 -13.36 10.82 7.06
C TYR A 196 -14.42 10.77 8.16
N GLY A 197 -15.31 9.77 8.12
CA GLY A 197 -16.33 9.54 9.15
C GLY A 197 -15.73 9.13 10.49
N SER A 198 -14.75 8.21 10.52
CA SER A 198 -14.11 7.83 11.79
C SER A 198 -13.32 8.99 12.41
N ILE A 199 -12.58 9.76 11.60
CA ILE A 199 -11.84 10.92 12.10
C ILE A 199 -12.80 11.97 12.67
N THR A 200 -13.89 12.30 11.96
CA THR A 200 -14.88 13.28 12.44
C THR A 200 -15.62 12.82 13.69
N LEU A 201 -16.06 11.56 13.74
CA LEU A 201 -16.80 11.02 14.89
C LEU A 201 -15.95 10.95 16.16
N LEU A 202 -14.64 10.74 16.01
CA LEU A 202 -13.69 10.70 17.12
C LEU A 202 -13.16 12.09 17.50
N GLY A 203 -13.71 13.16 16.90
CA GLY A 203 -13.35 14.55 17.22
C GLY A 203 -12.03 15.02 16.60
N GLY A 204 -11.45 14.26 15.67
CA GLY A 204 -10.21 14.61 15.00
C GLY A 204 -10.42 15.76 14.01
N ALA A 205 -9.56 16.78 14.08
CA ALA A 205 -9.51 17.85 13.10
C ALA A 205 -8.55 17.49 11.96
N PHE A 206 -8.98 17.63 10.70
CA PHE A 206 -8.16 17.23 9.55
C PHE A 206 -6.95 18.14 9.31
N PHE A 207 -7.09 19.43 9.61
CA PHE A 207 -6.16 20.48 9.25
C PHE A 207 -6.03 21.54 10.34
N ASN A 208 -6.10 21.17 11.63
CA ASN A 208 -5.84 22.14 12.68
C ASN A 208 -4.35 22.52 12.68
N PRO A 209 -4.00 23.82 12.72
CA PRO A 209 -2.76 24.24 13.32
C PRO A 209 -2.82 23.88 14.82
N ALA A 210 -1.72 23.38 15.36
CA ALA A 210 -1.62 23.02 16.78
C ALA A 210 -1.98 24.19 17.71
#